data_AF-A0A1M5L8M7-F1
#
_entry.id   AF-A0A1M5L8M7-F1
#
_cell.length_a   1.000
_cell.length_b   1.000
_cell.length_c   1.000
_cell.angle_alpha   90.00
_cell.angle_beta   90.00
_cell.angle_gamma   90.00
#
_symmetry.space_group_name_H-M   'P 1'
#
loop_
_entity.id
_entity.type
_entity.pdbx_description
1 polymer ?
#
loop_
_entity_poly.entity_id
_entity_poly.type
_entity_poly.pdbx_seq_one_letter_code
_entity_poly.pdbx_strand_id
1 'polypeptide(L)'
;MLELISRAAFEADVSRLDVAAVRRWGWEIVSAEYPVLDVIFHHPTAAALRLRLECEQWNELPPSIQLLRADGTPVDAAPPSTSSIFHPCPHPVTGRLFVCMRGVREYHTHESHLTEAWSNYRGTSGNDLIGIVTQIYRSWKKTVG
;
A
#
# COMPACT_ATOMS: atom_id res chain seq x y z
N MET A 1 24.62 -2.57 -4.54
CA MET A 1 24.69 -1.51 -3.50
C MET A 1 23.31 -0.96 -3.18
N LEU A 2 22.53 -0.53 -4.18
CA LEU A 2 21.14 -0.04 -3.98
C LEU A 2 20.23 -1.09 -3.32
N GLU A 3 20.23 -2.34 -3.80
CA GLU A 3 19.38 -3.40 -3.24
C GLU A 3 19.61 -3.65 -1.73
N LEU A 4 20.86 -3.63 -1.25
CA LEU A 4 21.15 -3.83 0.17
C LEU A 4 20.62 -2.68 1.02
N ILE A 5 20.70 -1.45 0.51
CA ILE A 5 20.14 -0.26 1.18
C ILE A 5 18.61 -0.35 1.20
N SER A 6 18.01 -0.76 0.09
CA SER A 6 16.57 -0.95 -0.04
C SER A 6 16.04 -2.00 0.91
N ARG A 7 16.72 -3.14 0.97
CA ARG A 7 16.42 -4.22 1.90
C ARG A 7 16.53 -3.78 3.35
N ALA A 8 17.62 -3.11 3.73
CA ALA A 8 17.79 -2.63 5.10
C ALA A 8 16.70 -1.62 5.51
N ALA A 9 16.32 -0.71 4.61
CA ALA A 9 15.22 0.23 4.86
C ALA A 9 13.86 -0.47 4.97
N PHE A 10 13.61 -1.49 4.15
CA PHE A 10 12.39 -2.29 4.20
C PHE A 10 12.30 -3.07 5.53
N GLU A 11 13.38 -3.75 5.90
CA GLU A 11 13.47 -4.52 7.14
C GLU A 11 13.31 -3.61 8.37
N ALA A 12 13.93 -2.42 8.34
CA ALA A 12 13.76 -1.43 9.40
C ALA A 12 12.28 -1.00 9.56
N ASP A 13 11.55 -0.81 8.46
CA ASP A 13 10.12 -0.46 8.50
C ASP A 13 9.24 -1.61 8.98
N VAL A 14 9.44 -2.80 8.42
CA VAL A 14 8.68 -4.00 8.78
C VAL A 14 8.94 -4.43 10.22
N SER A 15 10.15 -4.26 10.75
CA SER A 15 10.49 -4.59 12.14
C SER A 15 9.68 -3.79 13.18
N ARG A 16 9.11 -2.64 12.79
CA ARG A 16 8.24 -1.81 13.64
C ARG A 16 6.78 -2.28 13.66
N LEU A 17 6.43 -3.29 12.87
CA LEU A 17 5.08 -3.84 12.81
C LEU A 17 4.73 -4.62 14.09
N ASP A 18 3.83 -4.09 14.89
CA ASP A 18 3.21 -4.84 15.99
C ASP A 18 2.18 -5.84 15.42
N VAL A 19 2.64 -7.07 15.17
CA VAL A 19 1.85 -8.17 14.61
C VAL A 19 0.60 -8.46 15.45
N ALA A 20 0.69 -8.34 16.78
CA ALA A 20 -0.44 -8.61 17.67
C ALA A 20 -1.48 -7.48 17.59
N ALA A 21 -1.06 -6.23 17.46
CA ALA A 21 -1.97 -5.10 17.25
C ALA A 21 -2.69 -5.20 15.90
N VAL A 22 -1.96 -5.43 14.80
CA VAL A 22 -2.60 -5.45 13.47
C VAL A 22 -3.54 -6.63 13.28
N ARG A 23 -3.24 -7.80 13.85
CA ARG A 23 -4.17 -8.94 13.86
C ARG A 23 -5.47 -8.62 14.59
N ARG A 24 -5.41 -7.89 15.71
CA ARG A 24 -6.62 -7.40 16.41
C ARG A 24 -7.42 -6.39 15.58
N TRP A 25 -6.78 -5.70 14.65
CA TRP A 25 -7.45 -4.83 13.68
C TRP A 25 -8.00 -5.61 12.47
N GLY A 26 -7.84 -6.93 12.41
CA GLY A 26 -8.28 -7.75 11.28
C GLY A 26 -7.30 -7.77 10.12
N TRP A 27 -6.02 -7.48 10.35
CA TRP A 27 -4.98 -7.70 9.34
C TRP A 27 -4.47 -9.12 9.40
N GLU A 28 -4.28 -9.70 8.24
CA GLU A 28 -3.47 -10.89 8.03
C GLU A 28 -2.21 -10.48 7.25
N ILE A 29 -1.05 -10.97 7.68
CA ILE A 29 0.22 -10.74 7.00
C ILE A 29 0.51 -12.01 6.22
N VAL A 30 0.45 -11.92 4.89
CA VAL A 30 0.73 -13.04 3.98
C VAL A 30 2.23 -13.16 3.76
N SER A 31 2.93 -12.04 3.60
CA SER A 31 4.39 -11.96 3.52
C SER A 31 4.87 -10.62 4.05
N ALA A 32 6.05 -10.63 4.68
CA ALA A 32 6.74 -9.43 5.14
C ALA A 32 8.25 -9.58 4.88
N GLU A 33 8.59 -10.13 3.71
CA GLU A 33 9.95 -10.45 3.30
C GLU A 33 10.34 -9.60 2.10
N TYR A 34 11.50 -8.96 2.14
CA TYR A 34 11.96 -8.10 1.04
C TYR A 34 11.98 -8.88 -0.30
N PRO A 35 11.45 -8.30 -1.41
CA PRO A 35 10.97 -6.93 -1.57
C PRO A 35 9.44 -6.78 -1.42
N VAL A 36 8.75 -7.71 -0.77
CA VAL A 36 7.29 -7.76 -0.73
C VAL A 36 6.74 -7.63 0.68
N LEU A 37 5.85 -6.66 0.87
CA LEU A 37 4.92 -6.65 2.01
C LEU A 37 3.52 -6.96 1.47
N ASP A 38 2.92 -8.04 1.93
CA ASP A 38 1.64 -8.54 1.47
C ASP A 38 0.70 -8.73 2.66
N VAL A 39 -0.40 -8.00 2.65
CA VAL A 39 -1.35 -7.95 3.76
C VAL A 39 -2.78 -8.07 3.25
N ILE A 40 -3.63 -8.73 4.04
CA ILE A 40 -5.07 -8.81 3.79
C ILE A 40 -5.80 -8.10 4.92
N PHE A 41 -6.71 -7.21 4.56
CA PHE A 41 -7.64 -6.59 5.49
C PHE A 41 -8.95 -7.36 5.47
N HIS A 42 -9.30 -7.92 6.63
CA HIS A 42 -10.57 -8.61 6.85
C HIS A 42 -11.60 -7.68 7.45
N HIS A 43 -12.87 -7.90 7.09
CA HIS A 43 -14.02 -7.26 7.70
C HIS A 43 -15.12 -8.30 7.95
N PRO A 44 -15.89 -8.21 9.05
CA PRO A 44 -16.92 -9.21 9.34
C PRO A 44 -18.02 -9.33 8.27
N THR A 45 -18.31 -8.26 7.55
CA THR A 45 -19.45 -8.18 6.62
C THR A 45 -19.07 -7.73 5.19
N ALA A 46 -17.83 -7.29 4.97
CA ALA A 46 -17.40 -6.77 3.68
C ALA A 46 -16.32 -7.68 3.07
N ALA A 47 -16.21 -7.67 1.74
CA ALA A 47 -15.20 -8.43 1.03
C ALA A 47 -13.79 -7.99 1.47
N ALA A 48 -12.92 -8.96 1.76
CA ALA A 48 -11.56 -8.69 2.16
C ALA A 48 -10.77 -8.00 1.04
N LEU A 49 -9.86 -7.10 1.43
CA LEU A 49 -8.98 -6.37 0.52
C LEU A 49 -7.54 -6.79 0.77
N ARG A 50 -6.86 -7.30 -0.25
CA ARG A 50 -5.45 -7.65 -0.19
C ARG A 50 -4.62 -6.55 -0.85
N LEU A 51 -3.58 -6.11 -0.17
CA LEU A 51 -2.58 -5.18 -0.67
C LEU A 51 -1.25 -5.92 -0.79
N ARG A 52 -0.71 -5.99 -2.01
CA ARG A 52 0.66 -6.45 -2.24
C ARG A 52 1.53 -5.29 -2.65
N LEU A 53 2.47 -4.93 -1.78
CA LEU A 53 3.41 -3.82 -1.94
C LEU A 53 4.74 -4.35 -2.50
N GLU A 54 5.15 -3.84 -3.65
CA GLU A 54 6.44 -4.14 -4.30
C GLU A 54 7.47 -3.04 -4.00
N CYS A 55 8.52 -3.42 -3.28
CA CYS A 55 9.47 -2.53 -2.62
C CYS A 55 10.91 -2.67 -3.15
N GLU A 56 11.10 -3.15 -4.38
CA GLU A 56 12.42 -3.44 -4.97
C GLU A 56 13.41 -2.25 -4.94
N GLN A 57 12.89 -1.02 -5.02
CA GLN A 57 13.67 0.22 -4.99
C GLN A 57 13.28 1.11 -3.81
N TRP A 58 12.76 0.51 -2.73
CA TRP A 58 12.53 1.22 -1.49
C TRP A 58 13.86 1.81 -0.99
N ASN A 59 14.00 2.99 -0.40
CA ASN A 59 13.11 4.13 -0.23
C ASN A 59 13.43 5.23 -1.27
N GLU A 60 14.12 4.88 -2.35
CA GLU A 60 14.39 5.78 -3.48
C GLU A 60 13.11 6.02 -4.28
N LEU A 61 12.31 4.97 -4.46
CA LEU A 61 10.95 5.01 -4.98
C LEU A 61 9.95 4.53 -3.93
N PRO A 62 8.71 5.05 -3.93
CA PRO A 62 7.64 4.51 -3.11
C PRO A 62 7.28 3.08 -3.58
N PRO A 63 6.61 2.28 -2.72
CA PRO A 63 6.10 0.97 -3.14
C PRO A 63 5.08 1.11 -4.27
N SER A 64 5.11 0.17 -5.22
CA SER A 64 3.97 -0.07 -6.11
C SER A 64 2.98 -0.96 -5.37
N ILE A 65 1.69 -0.63 -5.41
CA ILE A 65 0.67 -1.38 -4.67
C ILE A 65 -0.29 -2.05 -5.65
N GLN A 66 -0.40 -3.37 -5.54
CA GLN A 66 -1.44 -4.13 -6.23
C GLN A 66 -2.66 -4.29 -5.31
N LEU A 67 -3.84 -3.98 -5.86
CA LEU A 67 -5.13 -4.20 -5.22
C LEU A 67 -5.66 -5.58 -5.65
N LEU A 68 -5.73 -6.49 -4.69
CA LEU A 68 -6.09 -7.88 -4.91
C LEU A 68 -7.27 -8.29 -4.01
N ARG A 69 -7.94 -9.37 -4.39
CA ARG A 69 -8.83 -10.14 -3.53
C ARG A 69 -8.00 -11.03 -2.59
N ALA A 70 -8.64 -11.62 -1.59
CA ALA A 70 -7.96 -12.50 -0.63
C ALA A 70 -7.22 -13.66 -1.32
N ASP A 71 -7.79 -14.23 -2.38
CA ASP A 71 -7.19 -15.31 -3.18
C ASP A 71 -5.99 -14.89 -4.04
N GLY A 72 -5.66 -13.59 -4.08
CA GLY A 72 -4.56 -13.03 -4.86
C GLY A 72 -4.92 -12.63 -6.29
N THR A 73 -6.18 -12.77 -6.71
CA THR A 73 -6.65 -12.25 -8.01
C THR A 73 -6.79 -10.73 -7.96
N PRO A 74 -6.53 -9.99 -9.05
CA PRO A 74 -6.78 -8.55 -9.11
C PRO A 74 -8.24 -8.20 -8.80
N VAL A 75 -8.49 -7.02 -8.22
CA VAL A 75 -9.87 -6.51 -8.07
C VAL A 75 -10.41 -5.99 -9.40
N ASP A 76 -11.69 -6.22 -9.68
CA ASP A 76 -12.33 -5.78 -10.95
C ASP A 76 -12.94 -4.38 -10.84
N ALA A 77 -13.12 -3.88 -9.61
CA ALA A 77 -13.67 -2.57 -9.31
C ALA A 77 -12.88 -1.93 -8.16
N ALA A 78 -12.83 -0.60 -8.15
CA ALA A 78 -12.15 0.13 -7.09
C ALA A 78 -12.79 -0.21 -5.72
N PRO A 79 -11.98 -0.57 -4.70
CA PRO A 79 -12.52 -0.81 -3.38
C PRO A 79 -13.21 0.46 -2.84
N PRO A 80 -14.19 0.30 -1.94
CA PRO A 80 -14.84 1.44 -1.32
C PRO A 80 -13.84 2.24 -0.47
N SER A 81 -13.83 3.57 -0.60
CA SER A 81 -13.06 4.48 0.26
C SER A 81 -13.82 5.78 0.54
N THR A 82 -13.64 6.32 1.74
CA THR A 82 -14.23 7.61 2.18
C THR A 82 -13.40 8.80 1.73
N SER A 83 -12.12 8.58 1.42
CA SER A 83 -11.18 9.63 0.97
C SER A 83 -10.85 9.55 -0.52
N SER A 84 -11.61 8.78 -1.30
CA SER A 84 -11.41 8.57 -2.75
C SER A 84 -9.98 8.17 -3.14
N ILE A 85 -9.27 7.44 -2.26
CA ILE A 85 -7.89 7.02 -2.52
C ILE A 85 -7.81 5.86 -3.50
N PHE A 86 -8.90 5.10 -3.71
CA PHE A 86 -8.94 4.09 -4.76
C PHE A 86 -9.49 4.73 -6.03
N HIS A 87 -8.64 4.88 -7.04
CA HIS A 87 -9.05 5.51 -8.28
C HIS A 87 -9.95 4.55 -9.09
N PRO A 88 -11.11 5.02 -9.60
CA PRO A 88 -12.07 4.15 -10.31
C PRO A 88 -11.60 3.72 -11.70
N CYS A 89 -10.71 4.49 -12.32
CA CYS A 89 -10.13 4.17 -13.63
C CYS A 89 -8.73 3.56 -13.48
N PRO A 90 -8.33 2.63 -14.36
CA PRO A 90 -6.98 2.09 -14.38
C PRO A 90 -5.91 3.17 -14.57
N HIS A 91 -4.75 2.99 -13.94
CA HIS A 91 -3.60 3.88 -14.09
C HIS A 91 -3.09 3.86 -15.54
N PRO A 92 -2.79 5.01 -16.17
CA PRO A 92 -2.39 5.07 -17.58
C PRO A 92 -1.11 4.29 -17.90
N VAL A 93 -0.20 4.15 -16.93
CA VAL A 93 1.07 3.42 -17.10
C VAL A 93 0.93 1.91 -16.84
N THR A 94 0.16 1.52 -15.82
CA THR A 94 0.13 0.11 -15.37
C THR A 94 -1.09 -0.66 -15.88
N GLY A 95 -2.14 0.04 -16.34
CA GLY A 95 -3.40 -0.57 -16.77
C GLY A 95 -4.21 -1.21 -15.64
N ARG A 96 -3.86 -0.95 -14.37
CA ARG A 96 -4.51 -1.55 -13.19
C ARG A 96 -5.19 -0.48 -12.34
N LEU A 97 -6.23 -0.88 -11.61
CA LEU A 97 -6.76 -0.07 -10.51
C LEU A 97 -5.67 0.15 -9.46
N PHE A 98 -5.63 1.36 -8.89
CA PHE A 98 -4.51 1.78 -8.05
C PHE A 98 -4.95 2.66 -6.89
N VAL A 99 -4.03 2.80 -5.92
CA VAL A 99 -4.18 3.74 -4.81
C VAL A 99 -3.60 5.08 -5.21
N CYS A 100 -4.45 6.08 -5.41
CA CYS A 100 -4.09 7.46 -5.65
C CYS A 100 -3.87 8.17 -4.30
N MET A 101 -2.76 7.84 -3.63
CA MET A 101 -2.36 8.43 -2.36
C MET A 101 -0.83 8.65 -2.33
N ARG A 102 -0.37 9.75 -1.74
CA ARG A 102 1.06 9.98 -1.46
C ARG A 102 1.66 8.77 -0.74
N GLY A 103 2.89 8.41 -1.11
CA GLY A 103 3.54 7.18 -0.63
C GLY A 103 3.26 5.95 -1.49
N VAL A 104 2.49 6.08 -2.58
CA VAL A 104 2.26 5.01 -3.56
C VAL A 104 2.85 5.39 -4.92
N ARG A 105 3.54 4.46 -5.59
CA ARG A 105 4.22 4.74 -6.87
C ARG A 105 3.28 5.21 -7.97
N GLU A 106 2.10 4.61 -8.04
CA GLU A 106 1.07 4.98 -9.00
C GLU A 106 0.54 6.40 -8.74
N TYR A 107 0.57 6.91 -7.51
CA TYR A 107 0.26 8.32 -7.27
C TYR A 107 1.31 9.22 -7.93
N HIS A 108 2.59 8.98 -7.64
CA HIS A 108 3.68 9.84 -8.09
C HIS A 108 3.98 9.74 -9.61
N THR A 109 3.40 8.76 -10.30
CA THR A 109 3.52 8.60 -11.76
C THR A 109 2.22 8.92 -12.51
N HIS A 110 1.16 9.31 -11.80
CA HIS A 110 -0.09 9.76 -12.40
C HIS A 110 0.02 11.21 -12.89
N GLU A 111 -0.59 11.52 -14.04
CA GLU A 111 -0.49 12.82 -14.70
C GLU A 111 -0.88 14.02 -13.82
N SER A 112 -1.83 13.81 -12.90
CA SER A 112 -2.30 14.83 -11.97
C SER A 112 -1.32 15.17 -10.84
N HIS A 113 -0.27 14.36 -10.66
CA HIS A 113 0.62 14.41 -9.49
C HIS A 113 2.11 14.43 -9.86
N LEU A 114 2.45 14.69 -11.13
CA LEU A 114 3.84 14.70 -11.60
C LEU A 114 4.73 15.76 -10.93
N THR A 115 4.13 16.80 -10.34
CA THR A 115 4.84 17.85 -9.59
C THR A 115 5.08 17.48 -8.13
N GLU A 116 4.48 16.39 -7.64
CA GLU A 116 4.59 15.93 -6.26
C GLU A 116 5.66 14.85 -6.15
N ALA A 117 6.94 15.21 -6.28
CA ALA A 117 8.04 14.25 -6.24
C ALA A 117 8.12 13.48 -4.90
N TRP A 118 8.33 12.16 -4.95
CA TRP A 118 8.46 11.29 -3.76
C TRP A 118 9.53 11.75 -2.78
N SER A 119 10.63 12.32 -3.28
CA SER A 119 11.72 12.86 -2.46
C SER A 119 11.27 13.89 -1.43
N ASN A 120 10.15 14.59 -1.67
CA ASN A 120 9.61 15.59 -0.76
C ASN A 120 8.84 14.97 0.41
N TYR A 121 8.49 13.68 0.31
CA TYR A 121 7.61 13.00 1.27
C TYR A 121 8.29 11.82 1.96
N ARG A 122 9.29 11.18 1.34
CA ARG A 122 10.01 10.07 1.97
C ARG A 122 10.62 10.49 3.31
N GLY A 123 10.45 9.67 4.34
CA GLY A 123 10.92 9.96 5.70
C GLY A 123 10.04 10.93 6.51
N THR A 124 8.95 11.45 5.93
CA THR A 124 7.93 12.17 6.72
C THR A 124 7.01 11.18 7.44
N SER A 125 6.42 11.62 8.56
CA SER A 125 5.54 10.77 9.37
C SER A 125 4.37 10.19 8.56
N GLY A 126 4.15 8.87 8.66
CA GLY A 126 3.09 8.16 7.95
C GLY A 126 3.47 7.67 6.55
N ASN A 127 4.62 8.08 6.02
CA ASN A 127 5.15 7.65 4.71
C ASN A 127 6.23 6.56 4.83
N ASP A 128 6.24 5.82 5.93
CA ASP A 128 6.90 4.50 6.01
C ASP A 128 5.91 3.40 5.59
N LEU A 129 6.40 2.16 5.38
CA LEU A 129 5.55 1.08 4.87
C LEU A 129 4.31 0.84 5.75
N ILE A 130 4.48 0.82 7.08
CA ILE A 130 3.37 0.55 8.01
C ILE A 130 2.39 1.72 8.03
N GLY A 131 2.88 2.95 7.97
CA GLY A 131 2.08 4.17 7.86
C GLY A 131 1.24 4.18 6.58
N ILE A 132 1.82 3.86 5.43
CA ILE A 132 1.13 3.77 4.13
C ILE A 132 -0.01 2.75 4.21
N VAL A 133 0.29 1.52 4.65
CA VAL A 133 -0.71 0.45 4.79
C VAL A 133 -1.80 0.85 5.78
N THR A 134 -1.43 1.48 6.90
CA THR A 134 -2.37 1.95 7.92
C THR A 134 -3.32 3.04 7.39
N GLN A 135 -2.81 3.98 6.58
CA GLN A 135 -3.64 5.01 5.95
C GLN A 135 -4.66 4.38 4.99
N ILE A 136 -4.24 3.43 4.16
CA ILE A 136 -5.13 2.72 3.23
C ILE A 136 -6.20 1.93 4.00
N TYR A 137 -5.79 1.16 5.01
CA TYR A 137 -6.71 0.42 5.87
C TYR A 137 -7.76 1.33 6.51
N ARG A 138 -7.34 2.48 7.09
CA ARG A 138 -8.25 3.42 7.73
C ARG A 138 -9.27 4.00 6.75
N SER A 139 -8.83 4.32 5.53
CA SER A 139 -9.72 4.84 4.48
C SER A 139 -10.75 3.79 4.02
N TRP A 140 -10.30 2.56 3.79
CA TRP A 140 -11.16 1.43 3.44
C TRP A 140 -12.14 1.10 4.57
N LYS A 141 -11.64 0.87 5.79
CA LYS A 141 -12.43 0.50 6.97
C LYS A 141 -13.58 1.48 7.22
N LYS A 142 -13.29 2.79 7.25
CA LYS A 142 -14.30 3.84 7.46
C LYS A 142 -15.50 3.74 6.51
N THR A 143 -15.32 3.13 5.34
CA THR A 143 -16.37 3.00 4.33
C THR A 143 -17.17 1.72 4.49
N VAL A 144 -16.54 0.65 4.99
CA VAL A 144 -17.17 -0.67 5.14
C VAL A 144 -17.79 -0.91 6.52
N GLY A 145 -17.47 -0.07 7.52
CA GLY A 145 -18.05 -0.11 8.87
C GLY A 145 -17.06 -0.57 9.94
#